data_AF-A0A1Q3W3I7-F1
#
_entry.id   AF-A0A1Q3W3I7-F1
#
_cell.length_a   1.000
_cell.length_b   1.000
_cell.length_c   1.000
_cell.angle_alpha   90.00
_cell.angle_beta   90.00
_cell.angle_gamma   90.00
#
_symmetry.space_group_name_H-M   'P 1'
#
loop_
_entity.id
_entity.type
_entity.pdbx_description
1 polymer ?
#
loop_
_entity_poly.entity_id
_entity_poly.type
_entity_poly.pdbx_seq_one_letter_code
_entity_poly.pdbx_strand_id
1 'polypeptide(L)' 'LAGCAQLSQETSASAQPAPAVDDDAYCRANAGVPGSSAYVACRKNRDVAAVRGSSDARLERAHRNLAEDMLNRR' A
#
# COMPACT_ATOMS: atom_id res chain seq x y z
N LEU A 1 28.04 -16.11 -1.91
CA LEU A 1 26.93 -15.49 -2.67
C LEU A 1 25.60 -15.77 -1.95
N ALA A 2 25.38 -15.16 -0.78
CA ALA A 2 24.20 -15.41 0.04
C ALA A 2 23.60 -14.12 0.65
N GLY A 3 23.95 -12.95 0.12
CA GLY A 3 23.61 -11.65 0.72
C GLY A 3 22.51 -10.87 0.00
N CYS A 4 21.77 -11.46 -0.94
CA CYS A 4 20.73 -10.75 -1.70
C CYS A 4 19.30 -11.18 -1.36
N ALA A 5 19.11 -12.19 -0.50
CA ALA A 5 17.79 -12.70 -0.14
C ALA A 5 17.23 -12.09 1.17
N GLN A 6 18.07 -11.42 1.96
CA GLN A 6 17.68 -10.96 3.31
C GLN A 6 17.00 -9.58 3.32
N LEU A 7 17.13 -8.77 2.27
CA LEU A 7 16.54 -7.43 2.24
C LEU A 7 15.01 -7.45 2.05
N SER A 8 14.44 -8.53 1.51
CA SER A 8 12.99 -8.63 1.27
C SER A 8 12.18 -8.97 2.52
N GLN A 9 12.81 -9.55 3.56
CA GLN A 9 12.08 -10.07 4.72
C GLN A 9 11.97 -9.06 5.86
N GLU A 10 12.97 -8.19 6.07
CA GLU A 10 12.95 -7.22 7.18
C GLU A 10 12.10 -5.96 6.93
N THR A 11 11.71 -5.66 5.68
CA THR A 11 10.83 -4.51 5.40
C THR A 11 9.34 -4.80 5.56
N SER A 12 8.96 -6.04 5.90
CA SER A 12 7.55 -6.45 5.95
C SER A 12 6.89 -6.25 7.33
N ALA A 13 7.64 -5.83 8.36
CA ALA A 13 7.12 -5.75 9.73
C ALA A 13 6.61 -4.36 10.18
N SER A 14 6.82 -3.27 9.41
CA SER A 14 6.41 -1.92 9.82
C SER A 14 5.44 -1.20 8.87
N ALA A 15 5.00 -1.85 7.80
CA ALA A 15 3.78 -1.45 7.12
C ALA A 15 2.64 -2.33 7.67
N GLN A 16 2.17 -2.04 8.89
CA GLN A 16 0.83 -2.47 9.26
C GLN A 16 -0.08 -1.95 8.14
N PRO A 17 -0.69 -2.82 7.31
CA PRO A 17 -1.68 -2.35 6.37
C PRO A 17 -2.73 -1.66 7.24
N ALA A 18 -3.08 -0.41 6.91
CA ALA A 18 -4.33 0.17 7.41
C ALA A 18 -5.38 -0.95 7.33
N PRO A 19 -6.18 -1.18 8.39
CA PRO A 19 -7.03 -2.37 8.50
C PRO A 19 -7.62 -2.59 7.13
N ALA A 20 -7.33 -3.74 6.52
CA ALA A 20 -7.77 -4.05 5.18
C ALA A 20 -9.29 -4.12 5.27
N VAL A 21 -9.94 -2.95 5.19
CA VAL A 21 -11.38 -2.81 5.13
C VAL A 21 -11.71 -3.63 3.91
N ASP A 22 -12.45 -4.72 4.12
CA ASP A 22 -12.87 -5.59 3.04
C ASP A 22 -13.62 -4.73 2.02
N ASP A 23 -12.92 -4.36 0.94
CA ASP A 23 -13.43 -3.45 -0.08
C ASP A 23 -14.68 -4.03 -0.74
N ASP A 24 -14.79 -5.36 -0.76
CA ASP A 24 -15.97 -6.08 -1.23
C ASP A 24 -17.16 -5.87 -0.28
N ALA A 25 -16.96 -6.07 1.03
CA ALA A 25 -17.98 -5.77 2.04
C ALA A 25 -18.38 -4.29 2.04
N TYR A 26 -17.42 -3.37 1.91
CA TYR A 26 -17.68 -1.94 1.83
C TYR A 26 -18.52 -1.59 0.61
N CYS A 27 -18.15 -2.10 -0.57
CA CYS A 27 -18.89 -1.81 -1.80
C CYS A 27 -20.27 -2.48 -1.83
N ARG A 28 -20.44 -3.66 -1.22
CA ARG A 28 -21.75 -4.29 -1.03
C ARG A 28 -22.68 -3.43 -0.16
N ALA A 29 -22.13 -2.80 0.89
CA ALA A 29 -22.91 -1.95 1.81
C ALA A 29 -23.24 -0.56 1.23
N ASN A 30 -22.34 0.01 0.42
CA ASN A 30 -22.41 1.43 0.02
C ASN A 30 -22.73 1.68 -1.46
N ALA A 31 -22.48 0.72 -2.35
CA ALA A 31 -22.59 0.91 -3.80
C ALA A 31 -23.58 -0.07 -4.47
N GLY A 32 -24.20 -0.95 -3.70
CA GLY A 32 -25.25 -1.86 -4.16
C GLY A 32 -24.75 -3.28 -4.45
N VAL A 33 -25.56 -4.03 -5.20
CA VAL A 33 -25.31 -5.45 -5.43
C VAL A 33 -24.09 -5.70 -6.34
N PRO A 34 -23.34 -6.79 -6.12
CA PRO A 34 -22.26 -7.21 -7.00
C PRO A 34 -22.73 -7.31 -8.46
N GLY A 35 -21.93 -6.78 -9.38
CA GLY A 35 -22.24 -6.75 -10.82
C GLY A 35 -22.97 -5.51 -11.31
N SER A 36 -23.46 -4.65 -10.42
CA SER A 36 -23.94 -3.32 -10.80
C SER A 36 -22.78 -2.40 -11.22
N SER A 37 -23.05 -1.42 -12.09
CA SER A 37 -22.04 -0.44 -12.51
C SER A 37 -21.49 0.37 -11.33
N ALA A 38 -22.35 0.71 -10.36
CA ALA A 38 -21.97 1.39 -9.13
C ALA A 38 -21.03 0.54 -8.26
N TYR A 39 -21.30 -0.76 -8.13
CA TYR A 39 -20.42 -1.69 -7.42
C TYR A 39 -19.02 -1.77 -8.05
N VAL A 40 -18.96 -1.93 -9.38
CA VAL A 40 -17.70 -2.00 -10.13
C VAL A 40 -16.89 -0.70 -9.99
N ALA A 41 -17.56 0.45 -10.04
CA ALA A 41 -16.91 1.74 -9.83
C ALA A 41 -16.35 1.89 -8.41
N CYS A 42 -17.11 1.47 -7.39
CA CYS A 42 -16.66 1.48 -6.00
C CYS A 42 -15.39 0.64 -5.81
N ARG A 43 -15.42 -0.61 -6.29
CA ARG A 43 -14.27 -1.53 -6.25
C ARG A 43 -13.03 -0.90 -6.87
N LYS A 44 -13.17 -0.36 -8.09
CA LYS A 44 -12.06 0.29 -8.80
C LYS A 44 -11.47 1.49 -8.03
N ASN A 45 -12.32 2.34 -7.44
CA ASN A 45 -11.85 3.50 -6.68
C ASN A 45 -11.09 3.08 -5.41
N ARG A 46 -11.58 2.05 -4.73
CA ARG A 46 -10.92 1.46 -3.56
C ARG A 46 -9.58 0.83 -3.92
N ASP A 47 -9.53 0.07 -5.01
CA ASP A 47 -8.29 -0.52 -5.53
C ASP A 47 -7.24 0.56 -5.87
N VAL A 48 -7.65 1.66 -6.52
CA VAL A 48 -6.76 2.81 -6.82
C VAL A 48 -6.25 3.48 -5.55
N ALA A 49 -7.13 3.67 -4.55
CA ALA A 49 -6.73 4.25 -3.27
C ALA A 49 -5.70 3.38 -2.53
N ALA A 50 -5.89 2.06 -2.53
CA ALA A 50 -4.96 1.10 -1.94
C ALA A 50 -3.58 1.14 -2.62
N VAL A 51 -3.54 1.18 -3.96
CA VAL A 51 -2.30 1.25 -4.73
C VAL A 51 -1.53 2.55 -4.47
N ARG A 52 -2.23 3.69 -4.44
CA ARG A 52 -1.62 5.00 -4.19
C ARG A 52 -1.04 5.08 -2.77
N GLY A 53 -1.83 4.73 -1.75
CA GLY A 53 -1.35 4.74 -0.37
C GLY A 53 -0.13 3.85 -0.12
N SER A 54 -0.08 2.68 -0.79
CA SER A 54 1.09 1.80 -0.74
C SER A 54 2.33 2.38 -1.44
N SER A 55 2.11 3.10 -2.54
CA SER A 55 3.19 3.71 -3.34
C SER A 55 3.78 4.93 -2.65
N ASP A 56 2.93 5.83 -2.14
CA ASP A 56 3.38 7.02 -1.41
C ASP A 56 4.16 6.62 -0.15
N ALA A 57 3.68 5.63 0.61
CA ALA A 57 4.40 5.14 1.78
C ALA A 57 5.78 4.54 1.45
N ARG A 58 5.95 3.92 0.27
CA ARG A 58 7.27 3.44 -0.19
C ARG A 58 8.18 4.59 -0.61
N LEU A 59 7.64 5.57 -1.34
CA LEU A 59 8.39 6.75 -1.79
C LEU A 59 8.87 7.58 -0.60
N GLU A 60 8.02 7.86 0.38
CA GLU A 60 8.37 8.59 1.59
C GLU A 60 9.50 7.90 2.38
N ARG A 61 9.42 6.57 2.52
CA ARG A 61 10.52 5.80 3.14
C ARG A 61 11.82 5.89 2.34
N ALA A 62 11.76 5.79 1.02
CA ALA A 62 12.93 5.91 0.16
C ALA A 62 13.57 7.31 0.26
N HIS A 63 12.75 8.36 0.25
CA HIS A 63 13.19 9.75 0.40
C HIS A 63 13.88 9.98 1.75
N ARG A 64 13.27 9.49 2.84
CA ARG A 64 13.87 9.58 4.16
C ARG A 64 15.21 8.85 4.22
N ASN A 65 15.28 7.61 3.74
CA ASN A 65 16.52 6.83 3.74
C ASN A 65 17.65 7.54 2.97
N LEU A 66 17.32 8.14 1.82
CA LEU A 66 18.29 8.92 1.05
C LEU A 66 18.77 10.17 1.80
N ALA A 67 17.85 10.90 2.44
CA ALA A 67 18.20 12.09 3.22
C ALA A 67 19.12 11.76 4.40
N GLU A 68 18.85 10.67 5.13
CA GLU A 68 19.69 10.19 6.22
C GLU A 68 21.08 9.76 5.74
N ASP A 69 21.19 9.11 4.58
CA ASP A 69 22.47 8.69 4.01
C ASP A 69 23.34 9.90 3.62
N MET A 70 22.74 10.93 3.03
CA MET A 70 23.43 12.18 2.68
C MET A 70 23.88 12.97 3.92
N LEU A 71 23.13 12.89 5.02
CA LEU A 71 23.48 13.58 6.27
C LEU A 71 24.58 12.86 7.05
N ASN A 72 24.56 11.52 7.06
CA ASN A 72 25.48 10.69 7.84
C ASN A 72 26.80 10.35 7.13
N ARG A 73 26.88 10.51 5.79
CA ARG A 73 28.14 10.37 5.03
C ARG A 73 28.84 11.71 4.83
N ARG A 74 29.28 12.33 5.92
CA ARG A 74 30.14 13.52 5.90
C ARG A 74 31.61 13.16 6.07
#